data_AF-A0A6G3X789-F1
#
_entry.id   AF-A0A6G3X789-F1
#
_cell.length_a   1.000
_cell.length_b   1.000
_cell.length_c   1.000
_cell.angle_alpha   90.00
_cell.angle_beta   90.00
_cell.angle_gamma   90.00
#
_symmetry.space_group_name_H-M   'P 1'
#
loop_
_entity.id
_entity.type
_entity.pdbx_description
1 polymer ?
#
loop_
_entity_poly.entity_id
_entity_poly.type
_entity_poly.pdbx_seq_one_letter_code
_entity_poly.pdbx_strand_id
1 'polypeptide(L)'
;GRVFLGGRDVTALPPHRRGIGMVVQSYALFPHLKVKDNVAFGLKAHRTPKAEIPGRVTEALELVGMAAYAERHPRELSGGQQQRVAIAR
;
A
#
# COMPACT_ATOMS: atom_id res chain seq x y z
N GLY A 1 15.16 18.67 17.52
CA GLY A 1 13.89 18.15 18.08
C GLY A 1 13.90 16.64 18.06
N ARG A 2 13.06 15.97 18.87
CA ARG A 2 12.91 14.50 18.89
C ARG A 2 11.52 14.11 18.41
N VAL A 3 11.41 12.98 17.70
CA VAL A 3 10.15 12.42 17.20
C VAL A 3 9.90 11.07 17.84
N PHE A 4 8.74 10.91 18.47
CA PHE A 4 8.34 9.68 19.14
C PHE A 4 7.13 9.05 18.44
N LEU A 5 7.16 7.73 18.26
CA LEU A 5 6.02 6.92 17.82
C LEU A 5 5.73 5.86 18.89
N GLY A 6 4.53 5.90 19.49
CA GLY A 6 4.17 4.97 20.57
C GLY A 6 5.16 4.96 21.74
N GLY A 7 5.76 6.11 22.08
CA GLY A 7 6.77 6.23 23.13
C GLY A 7 8.21 5.87 22.73
N ARG A 8 8.44 5.35 21.52
CA ARG A 8 9.78 5.06 21.00
C ARG A 8 10.33 6.24 20.21
N ASP A 9 11.55 6.70 20.53
CA ASP A 9 12.25 7.70 19.72
C ASP A 9 12.64 7.09 18.36
N VAL A 10 12.18 7.71 17.28
CA VAL A 10 12.43 7.28 15.90
C VAL A 10 13.24 8.30 15.09
N THR A 11 13.78 9.32 15.76
CA THR A 11 14.43 10.48 15.13
C THR A 11 15.53 10.06 14.14
N ALA A 12 16.39 9.13 14.54
CA ALA A 12 17.51 8.64 13.72
C ALA A 12 17.17 7.39 12.88
N LEU A 13 15.96 6.82 13.01
CA LEU A 13 15.61 5.62 12.25
C LEU A 13 15.34 5.95 10.78
N PRO A 14 15.83 5.15 9.82
CA PRO A 14 15.45 5.29 8.43
C PRO A 14 13.95 4.97 8.25
N PRO A 15 13.24 5.56 7.25
CA PRO A 15 11.79 5.45 7.13
C PRO A 15 11.22 4.03 7.18
N HIS A 16 11.87 3.08 6.50
CA HIS A 16 11.44 1.66 6.44
C HIS A 16 11.49 0.93 7.79
N ARG A 17 12.19 1.47 8.80
CA ARG A 17 12.25 0.91 10.17
C ARG A 17 11.30 1.59 11.15
N ARG A 18 10.51 2.58 10.70
CA ARG A 18 9.60 3.33 11.57
C ARG A 18 8.25 2.65 11.77
N GLY A 19 7.92 1.62 10.98
CA GLY A 19 6.69 0.84 11.15
C GLY A 19 5.42 1.62 10.80
N ILE A 20 5.51 2.60 9.89
CA ILE A 20 4.39 3.44 9.46
C ILE A 20 4.14 3.26 7.96
N GLY A 21 2.87 3.20 7.57
CA GLY A 21 2.42 3.38 6.19
C GLY A 21 2.11 4.86 5.93
N MET A 22 2.35 5.34 4.70
CA MET A 22 2.05 6.71 4.31
C MET A 22 1.40 6.74 2.93
N VAL A 23 0.28 7.46 2.82
CA VAL A 23 -0.37 7.80 1.56
C VAL A 23 -0.01 9.25 1.23
N VAL A 24 0.71 9.47 0.11
CA VAL A 24 1.14 10.81 -0.31
C VAL A 24 0.16 11.45 -1.30
N GLN A 25 0.24 12.77 -1.45
CA GLN A 25 -0.43 13.46 -2.56
C GLN A 25 0.08 12.92 -3.90
N SER A 26 -0.85 12.70 -4.85
CA SER A 26 -0.67 11.95 -6.12
C SER A 26 -0.69 10.41 -6.01
N TYR A 27 -1.11 9.85 -4.88
CA TYR A 27 -1.37 8.40 -4.66
C TYR A 27 -0.16 7.46 -4.74
N ALA A 28 0.95 7.90 -5.33
CA ALA A 28 2.22 7.17 -5.50
C ALA A 28 2.05 5.72 -5.98
N LEU A 29 1.01 5.45 -6.77
CA LEU A 29 0.83 4.16 -7.42
C LEU A 29 1.90 3.98 -8.48
N PHE A 30 2.48 2.78 -8.56
CA PHE A 30 3.39 2.41 -9.62
C PHE A 30 2.58 2.23 -10.92
N PRO A 31 2.78 3.09 -11.93
CA PRO A 31 1.92 3.12 -13.12
C PRO A 31 2.08 1.89 -14.00
N HIS A 32 3.24 1.22 -13.92
CA HIS A 32 3.57 0.01 -14.67
C HIS A 32 3.10 -1.28 -13.99
N LEU A 33 2.60 -1.21 -12.75
CA LEU A 33 2.05 -2.35 -12.02
C LEU A 33 0.52 -2.34 -12.11
N LYS A 34 -0.09 -3.53 -12.04
CA LYS A 34 -1.55 -3.64 -11.88
C LYS A 34 -1.96 -3.25 -10.46
N VAL A 35 -3.26 -3.04 -10.24
CA VAL A 35 -3.82 -2.72 -8.91
C VAL A 35 -3.43 -3.77 -7.87
N LYS A 36 -3.60 -5.06 -8.18
CA LYS A 36 -3.20 -6.15 -7.26
C LYS A 36 -1.71 -6.12 -6.93
N ASP A 37 -0.87 -5.75 -7.88
CA ASP A 37 0.59 -5.72 -7.72
C ASP A 37 1.04 -4.49 -6.92
N ASN A 38 0.33 -3.37 -7.06
CA ASN A 38 0.51 -2.18 -6.23
C ASN A 38 0.24 -2.49 -4.76
N VAL A 39 -0.87 -3.17 -4.47
CA VAL A 39 -1.23 -3.58 -3.09
C VAL A 39 -0.26 -4.65 -2.57
N ALA A 40 0.08 -5.65 -3.39
CA ALA A 40 1.03 -6.69 -3.01
C ALA A 40 2.45 -6.15 -2.72
N PHE A 41 2.83 -4.99 -3.29
CA PHE A 41 4.17 -4.43 -3.12
C PHE A 41 4.49 -4.15 -1.65
N GLY A 42 3.56 -3.59 -0.88
CA GLY A 42 3.74 -3.32 0.56
C GLY A 42 4.00 -4.62 1.33
N LEU A 43 3.17 -5.64 1.10
CA LEU A 43 3.30 -6.95 1.74
C LEU A 43 4.63 -7.64 1.42
N LYS A 44 5.10 -7.54 0.16
CA LYS A 44 6.41 -8.05 -0.27
C LYS A 44 7.55 -7.30 0.41
N ALA A 45 7.46 -5.97 0.50
CA ALA A 45 8.46 -5.14 1.19
C ALA A 45 8.55 -5.47 2.69
N HIS A 46 7.42 -5.84 3.31
CA HIS A 46 7.35 -6.32 4.69
C HIS A 46 7.71 -7.80 4.89
N ARG A 47 8.17 -8.50 3.84
CA ARG A 47 8.57 -9.93 3.89
C ARG A 47 7.45 -10.86 4.34
N THR A 48 6.21 -10.53 4.01
CA THR A 48 5.06 -11.41 4.23
C THR A 48 5.27 -12.74 3.49
N PRO A 49 4.94 -13.90 4.07
CA PRO A 49 5.06 -15.19 3.40
C PRO A 49 4.34 -15.19 2.05
N LYS A 50 5.02 -15.65 0.99
CA LYS A 50 4.51 -15.57 -0.40
C LYS A 50 3.15 -16.22 -0.57
N ALA A 51 2.86 -17.29 0.19
CA ALA A 51 1.59 -18.00 0.17
C ALA A 51 0.42 -17.17 0.73
N GLU A 52 0.67 -16.24 1.64
CA GLU A 52 -0.37 -15.39 2.25
C GLU A 52 -0.72 -14.16 1.41
N ILE A 53 0.20 -13.71 0.55
CA ILE A 53 0.05 -12.46 -0.20
C ILE A 53 -1.25 -12.44 -1.04
N PRO A 54 -1.60 -13.48 -1.82
CA PRO A 54 -2.81 -13.43 -2.64
C PRO A 54 -4.09 -13.21 -1.82
N GLY A 55 -4.24 -13.91 -0.69
CA GLY A 55 -5.40 -13.77 0.19
C GLY A 55 -5.53 -12.37 0.79
N ARG A 56 -4.41 -11.84 1.32
CA ARG A 56 -4.37 -10.49 1.90
C ARG A 56 -4.65 -9.39 0.88
N VAL A 57 -4.18 -9.57 -0.37
CA VAL A 57 -4.46 -8.62 -1.46
C VAL A 57 -5.94 -8.62 -1.83
N THR A 58 -6.54 -9.80 -1.95
CA THR A 58 -7.98 -9.92 -2.22
C THR A 58 -8.80 -9.25 -1.13
N GLU A 59 -8.52 -9.56 0.14
CA GLU A 59 -9.21 -8.97 1.29
C GLU A 59 -9.08 -7.44 1.31
N ALA A 60 -7.86 -6.91 1.13
CA ALA A 60 -7.63 -5.47 1.10
C ALA A 60 -8.41 -4.76 -0.04
N LEU A 61 -8.45 -5.38 -1.23
CA LEU A 61 -9.19 -4.83 -2.37
C LEU A 61 -10.70 -4.92 -2.19
N GLU A 62 -11.22 -5.95 -1.51
CA GLU A 62 -12.64 -6.05 -1.17
C GLU A 62 -13.06 -4.96 -0.20
N LEU A 63 -12.27 -4.71 0.85
CA LEU A 63 -12.54 -3.68 1.86
C LEU A 63 -12.67 -2.27 1.25
N VAL A 64 -11.91 -1.97 0.19
CA VAL A 64 -11.97 -0.67 -0.50
C VAL A 64 -12.84 -0.68 -1.76
N GLY A 65 -13.58 -1.77 -2.02
CA GLY A 65 -14.47 -1.89 -3.19
C GLY A 65 -13.73 -1.85 -4.53
N MET A 66 -12.51 -2.39 -4.59
CA MET A 66 -11.64 -2.39 -5.77
C MET A 66 -11.33 -3.79 -6.33
N ALA A 67 -11.94 -4.86 -5.79
CA ALA A 67 -11.70 -6.25 -6.23
C ALA A 67 -11.87 -6.45 -7.75
N ALA A 68 -12.92 -5.90 -8.35
CA ALA A 68 -13.19 -5.99 -9.80
C ALA A 68 -12.15 -5.27 -10.68
N TYR A 69 -11.29 -4.44 -10.09
CA TYR A 69 -10.27 -3.66 -10.79
C TYR A 69 -8.85 -4.22 -10.59
N ALA A 70 -8.70 -5.37 -9.93
CA ALA A 70 -7.43 -5.99 -9.56
C ALA A 70 -6.45 -6.12 -10.75
N GLU A 71 -6.96 -6.39 -11.95
CA GLU A 71 -6.17 -6.57 -13.17
C GLU A 71 -5.87 -5.29 -13.94
N ARG A 72 -6.46 -4.16 -13.57
CA ARG A 72 -6.26 -2.87 -14.25
C ARG A 72 -4.97 -2.20 -13.81
N HIS A 73 -4.47 -1.30 -14.64
CA HIS A 73 -3.42 -0.36 -14.32
C HIS A 73 -4.01 0.94 -13.71
N PRO A 74 -3.23 1.69 -12.90
CA PRO A 74 -3.68 2.95 -12.31
C PRO A 74 -4.23 3.96 -13.32
N ARG A 75 -3.69 4.00 -14.56
CA ARG A 75 -4.15 4.88 -15.64
C ARG A 75 -5.57 4.59 -16.14
N GLU A 76 -6.10 3.41 -15.84
CA GLU A 76 -7.45 2.98 -16.24
C GLU A 76 -8.50 3.23 -15.13
N LEU A 77 -8.09 3.93 -14.07
CA LEU A 77 -8.89 4.24 -12.90
C LEU A 77 -9.15 5.74 -12.78
N SER A 78 -10.34 6.09 -12.31
CA SER A 78 -10.65 7.46 -11.89
C SER A 78 -9.78 7.88 -10.67
N GLY A 79 -9.67 9.19 -10.42
CA GLY A 79 -8.89 9.69 -9.27
C GLY A 79 -9.35 9.12 -7.93
N GLY A 80 -10.67 9.02 -7.70
CA GLY A 80 -11.21 8.42 -6.48
C GLY A 80 -10.93 6.91 -6.37
N GLN A 81 -10.92 6.19 -7.49
CA GLN A 81 -10.51 4.78 -7.51
C GLN A 81 -9.01 4.62 -7.20
N GLN A 82 -8.15 5.49 -7.75
CA GLN A 82 -6.72 5.50 -7.43
C GLN A 82 -6.46 5.79 -5.95
N GLN A 83 -7.21 6.71 -5.35
CA GLN A 83 -7.14 6.98 -3.92
C GLN A 83 -7.47 5.74 -3.08
N ARG A 84 -8.54 5.01 -3.42
CA ARG A 84 -8.93 3.78 -2.71
C ARG A 84 -7.86 2.69 -2.83
N VAL A 85 -7.25 2.53 -4.01
CA VAL A 85 -6.13 1.58 -4.19
C VAL A 85 -4.91 2.00 -3.38
N ALA A 86 -4.62 3.30 -3.28
CA ALA A 86 -3.52 3.80 -2.46
C ALA A 86 -3.73 3.59 -0.96
N ILE A 87 -5.00 3.56 -0.50
CA ILE A 87 -5.35 3.24 0.90
C ILE A 87 -5.19 1.74 1.18
N ALA A 88 -5.46 0.87 0.22
CA ALA A 88 -5.34 -0.58 0.37
C ALA A 88 -3.88 -1.09 0.37
N ARG A 89 -2.93 -0.28 -0.07
CA ARG A 89 -1.50 -0.62 -0.20
C ARG A 89 -0.73 -0.42 1.11
#